data_AF-A0A2P5TPZ0-F1
#
_entry.id   AF-A0A2P5TPZ0-F1
#
_cell.length_a   1.000
_cell.length_b   1.000
_cell.length_c   1.000
_cell.angle_alpha   90.00
_cell.angle_beta   90.00
_cell.angle_gamma   90.00
#
_symmetry.space_group_name_H-M   'P 1'
#
loop_
_entity.id
_entity.type
_entity.pdbx_description
1 polymer ?
#
loop_
_entity_poly.entity_id
_entity_poly.type
_entity_poly.pdbx_seq_one_letter_code
_entity_poly.pdbx_strand_id
1 'polypeptide(L)'
;MNGSREVWFNNPINRIYECDKYVAVLTDAERLSEGKLVEFIYRASLHPIDNFFQMVRRRLSLLERPMHSESNNGRVWTGKSAYNPAMVDKMLQILRVYYNFCLVGKDKKTPAERLGLARGPVEIRKILHP
;
A
#
# COMPACT_ATOMS: atom_id res chain seq x y z
N MET A 1 25.75 -10.41 -7.96
CA MET A 1 24.55 -9.59 -8.23
C MET A 1 24.95 -8.14 -8.02
N ASN A 2 25.17 -7.38 -9.08
CA ASN A 2 25.53 -5.96 -8.95
C ASN A 2 24.29 -5.20 -8.49
N GLY A 3 24.29 -4.79 -7.21
CA GLY A 3 23.25 -3.92 -6.65
C GLY A 3 23.16 -2.62 -7.45
N SER A 4 21.95 -2.12 -7.65
CA SER A 4 21.67 -0.93 -8.45
C SER A 4 22.48 0.29 -7.97
N ARG A 5 23.10 1.02 -8.92
CA ARG A 5 23.86 2.27 -8.70
C ARG A 5 22.90 3.42 -8.39
N GLU A 6 22.18 3.33 -7.29
CA GLU A 6 21.19 4.35 -6.95
C GLU A 6 21.82 5.45 -6.11
N VAL A 7 21.66 6.70 -6.57
CA VAL A 7 22.00 7.89 -5.80
C VAL A 7 20.82 8.18 -4.88
N TRP A 8 21.07 8.13 -3.57
CA TRP A 8 20.09 8.42 -2.55
C TRP A 8 20.11 9.90 -2.17
N PHE A 9 18.95 10.54 -2.22
CA PHE A 9 18.77 11.94 -1.82
C PHE A 9 18.07 12.01 -0.47
N ASN A 10 18.60 12.82 0.44
CA ASN A 10 17.92 13.13 1.69
C ASN A 10 16.69 14.01 1.42
N ASN A 11 15.53 13.65 1.98
CA ASN A 11 14.37 14.53 1.97
C ASN A 11 14.34 15.34 3.28
N PRO A 12 14.45 16.68 3.22
CA PRO A 12 14.53 17.52 4.42
C PRO A 12 13.19 17.63 5.19
N ILE A 13 12.08 17.11 4.64
CA ILE A 13 10.78 17.13 5.31
C ILE A 13 10.65 15.94 6.25
N ASN A 14 10.61 16.25 7.53
CA ASN A 14 10.27 15.28 8.56
C ASN A 14 8.75 15.23 8.77
N ARG A 15 8.19 14.02 8.74
CA ARG A 15 6.81 13.73 9.18
C ARG A 15 6.87 12.73 10.33
N ILE A 16 5.86 12.70 11.19
CA ILE A 16 5.82 11.85 12.40
C ILE A 16 6.19 10.38 12.15
N TYR A 17 5.86 9.83 10.98
CA TYR A 17 6.14 8.43 10.61
C TYR A 17 7.19 8.28 9.50
N GLU A 18 7.82 9.38 9.08
CA GLU A 18 8.77 9.43 7.95
C GLU A 18 9.85 10.49 8.23
N CYS A 19 10.57 10.34 9.35
CA CYS A 19 11.73 11.19 9.66
C CYS A 19 12.97 10.71 8.89
N ASP A 20 13.85 11.65 8.54
CA ASP A 20 15.17 11.42 7.92
C ASP A 20 15.15 10.46 6.73
N LYS A 21 14.08 10.51 5.94
CA LYS A 21 13.90 9.59 4.82
C LYS A 21 14.82 9.94 3.65
N TYR A 22 15.21 8.89 2.94
CA TYR A 22 15.97 9.00 1.70
C TYR A 22 15.12 8.52 0.54
N VAL A 23 15.30 9.16 -0.62
CA VAL A 23 14.58 8.86 -1.85
C VAL A 23 15.60 8.58 -2.93
N ALA A 24 15.44 7.44 -3.61
CA ALA A 24 16.18 7.08 -4.81
C ALA A 24 15.24 7.13 -6.02
N VAL A 25 15.76 7.58 -7.16
CA VAL A 25 15.01 7.63 -8.40
C VAL A 25 15.36 6.40 -9.23
N LEU A 26 14.40 5.47 -9.32
CA LEU A 26 14.59 4.16 -9.95
C LEU A 26 14.50 4.20 -11.48
N THR A 27 13.85 5.22 -12.02
CA THR A 27 13.61 5.38 -13.46
C THR A 27 14.52 6.46 -14.00
N ASP A 28 14.88 6.36 -15.28
CA ASP A 28 15.66 7.38 -15.96
C ASP A 28 15.00 8.76 -15.83
N ALA A 29 15.70 9.67 -15.15
CA ALA A 29 15.28 11.02 -14.84
C ALA A 29 16.02 12.08 -15.67
N GLU A 30 16.85 11.67 -16.65
CA GLU A 30 17.65 12.60 -17.49
C GLU A 30 16.79 13.63 -18.22
N ARG A 31 15.51 13.30 -18.48
CA ARG A 31 14.54 14.18 -19.15
C ARG A 31 13.77 15.09 -18.20
N LEU A 32 13.93 14.95 -16.89
CA LEU A 32 13.25 15.78 -15.90
C LEU A 32 14.09 17.02 -15.62
N SER A 33 13.43 18.18 -15.56
CA SER A 33 14.09 19.37 -15.03
C SER A 33 14.41 19.18 -13.54
N GLU A 34 15.43 19.88 -13.06
CA GLU A 34 15.82 19.84 -11.65
C GLU A 34 14.64 20.18 -10.71
N GLY A 35 13.84 21.20 -11.06
CA GLY A 35 12.65 21.57 -10.30
C GLY A 35 11.61 20.45 -10.21
N LYS A 36 11.40 19.68 -11.29
CA LYS A 36 10.52 18.51 -11.30
C LYS A 36 11.05 17.39 -10.41
N LEU A 37 12.37 17.17 -10.44
CA LEU A 37 13.03 16.17 -9.60
C LEU A 37 12.86 16.50 -8.11
N VAL A 38 13.09 17.75 -7.73
CA VAL A 38 12.86 18.25 -6.36
C VAL A 38 11.40 18.10 -5.96
N GLU A 39 10.45 18.45 -6.84
CA GLU A 39 9.01 18.26 -6.59
C GLU A 39 8.66 16.79 -6.30
N PHE A 40 9.25 15.84 -7.03
CA PHE A 40 9.03 14.41 -6.83
C PHE A 40 9.64 13.92 -5.52
N ILE A 41 10.88 14.30 -5.21
CA ILE A 41 11.54 13.96 -3.94
C ILE A 41 10.71 14.51 -2.78
N TYR A 42 10.25 15.75 -2.88
CA TYR A 42 9.42 16.43 -1.89
C TYR A 42 8.09 15.68 -1.64
N ARG A 43 7.47 15.15 -2.69
CA ARG A 43 6.19 14.42 -2.61
C ARG A 43 6.31 12.93 -2.25
N ALA A 44 7.49 12.34 -2.38
CA ALA A 44 7.70 10.93 -2.08
C ALA A 44 7.33 10.62 -0.62
N SER A 45 6.44 9.65 -0.41
CA SER A 45 5.91 9.29 0.92
C SER A 45 5.45 7.83 0.90
N LEU A 46 5.70 7.14 2.00
CA LEU A 46 5.23 5.78 2.29
C LEU A 46 3.83 5.77 2.92
N HIS A 47 3.33 6.91 3.37
CA HIS A 47 2.03 7.05 4.01
C HIS A 47 0.87 6.38 3.24
N PRO A 48 0.75 6.48 1.90
CA PRO A 48 -0.30 5.77 1.16
C PRO A 48 -0.18 4.24 1.25
N ILE A 49 1.05 3.73 1.27
CA ILE A 49 1.35 2.28 1.40
C ILE A 49 0.97 1.80 2.80
N ASP A 50 1.32 2.56 3.84
CA ASP A 50 0.95 2.24 5.22
C ASP A 50 -0.56 2.21 5.43
N ASN A 51 -1.29 3.17 4.83
CA ASN A 51 -2.74 3.20 4.85
C ASN A 51 -3.33 1.96 4.15
N PHE A 52 -2.79 1.58 2.99
CA PHE A 52 -3.19 0.34 2.31
C PHE A 52 -2.96 -0.89 3.22
N PHE A 53 -1.81 -0.99 3.89
CA PHE A 53 -1.56 -2.08 4.83
C PHE A 53 -2.46 -2.04 6.08
N GLN A 54 -2.80 -0.86 6.60
CA GLN A 54 -3.79 -0.75 7.66
C GLN A 54 -5.16 -1.27 7.21
N MET A 55 -5.58 -0.93 6.00
CA MET A 55 -6.82 -1.43 5.43
C MET A 55 -6.80 -2.95 5.26
N VAL A 56 -5.69 -3.53 4.76
CA VAL A 56 -5.50 -4.98 4.66
C VAL A 56 -5.71 -5.63 6.03
N ARG A 57 -5.05 -5.14 7.08
CA ARG A 57 -5.14 -5.69 8.44
C ARG A 57 -6.52 -5.53 9.07
N ARG A 58 -7.26 -4.46 8.75
CA ARG A 58 -8.61 -4.21 9.28
C ARG A 58 -9.71 -4.96 8.53
N ARG A 59 -9.49 -5.31 7.26
CA ARG A 59 -10.49 -5.99 6.42
C ARG A 59 -10.28 -7.50 6.32
N LEU A 60 -9.04 -7.96 6.46
CA LEU A 60 -8.70 -9.38 6.44
C LEU A 60 -8.37 -9.84 7.84
N SER A 61 -9.34 -10.50 8.47
CA SER A 61 -9.23 -11.05 9.83
C SER A 61 -8.03 -12.00 10.01
N LEU A 62 -7.64 -12.70 8.94
CA LEU A 62 -6.46 -13.59 8.89
C LEU A 62 -5.12 -12.84 9.05
N LEU A 63 -5.09 -11.56 8.69
CA LEU A 63 -3.92 -10.68 8.71
C LEU A 63 -4.02 -9.57 9.74
N GLU A 64 -5.05 -9.64 10.60
CA GLU A 64 -5.21 -8.70 11.70
C GLU A 64 -4.02 -8.83 12.65
N ARG A 65 -3.56 -7.69 13.20
CA ARG A 65 -2.54 -7.75 14.23
C ARG A 65 -3.18 -8.33 15.50
N PRO A 66 -2.57 -9.37 16.11
CA PRO A 66 -3.04 -9.86 17.39
C PRO A 66 -3.11 -8.74 18.43
N MET A 67 -4.13 -8.83 19.28
CA MET A 67 -4.23 -7.95 20.44
C MET A 67 -3.31 -8.46 21.55
N HIS A 68 -2.52 -7.55 22.12
CA HIS A 68 -1.72 -7.83 23.30
C HIS A 68 -2.56 -7.58 24.56
N SER A 69 -2.52 -8.50 25.52
CA SER A 69 -2.96 -8.25 26.89
C SER A 69 -1.76 -8.36 27.83
N GLU A 70 -1.68 -7.49 28.85
CA GLU A 70 -0.61 -7.53 29.85
C GLU A 70 -0.50 -8.90 30.53
N SER A 71 -1.64 -9.58 30.71
CA SER A 71 -1.72 -10.91 31.30
C SER A 71 -1.07 -12.04 30.49
N ASN A 72 -0.73 -11.83 29.21
CA ASN A 72 -0.22 -12.89 28.33
C ASN A 72 1.31 -13.00 28.31
N ASN A 73 2.03 -12.26 29.15
CA ASN A 73 3.51 -12.29 29.27
C ASN A 73 4.25 -12.28 27.92
N GLY A 74 3.81 -11.41 26.99
CA GLY A 74 4.39 -11.29 25.65
C GLY A 74 4.01 -12.41 24.67
N ARG A 75 3.24 -13.43 25.09
CA ARG A 75 2.68 -14.42 24.18
C ARG A 75 1.59 -13.79 23.35
N VAL A 76 1.48 -14.25 22.11
CA VAL A 76 0.59 -13.69 21.12
C VAL A 76 -0.11 -14.85 20.43
N TRP A 77 -1.40 -15.00 20.66
CA TRP A 77 -2.22 -16.02 20.02
C TRP A 77 -3.19 -15.38 19.03
N THR A 78 -3.15 -15.84 17.79
CA THR A 78 -4.05 -15.41 16.72
C THR A 78 -4.98 -16.57 16.33
N GLY A 79 -6.18 -16.61 16.92
CA GLY A 79 -7.20 -17.62 16.60
C GLY A 79 -7.73 -17.56 15.16
N LYS A 80 -7.38 -16.50 14.43
CA LYS A 80 -7.84 -16.23 13.07
C LYS A 80 -6.79 -16.64 12.02
N SER A 81 -5.72 -17.35 12.40
CA SER A 81 -4.67 -17.71 11.46
C SER A 81 -5.18 -18.69 10.41
N ALA A 82 -4.78 -18.53 9.15
CA ALA A 82 -5.19 -19.44 8.09
C ALA A 82 -4.47 -20.79 8.23
N TYR A 83 -5.23 -21.89 8.28
CA TYR A 83 -4.66 -23.24 8.24
C TYR A 83 -3.90 -23.54 6.94
N ASN A 84 -4.37 -22.96 5.82
CA ASN A 84 -3.73 -23.04 4.52
C ASN A 84 -3.28 -21.64 4.09
N PRO A 85 -1.96 -21.39 3.93
CA PRO A 85 -1.45 -20.07 3.52
C PRO A 85 -1.94 -19.63 2.14
N ALA A 86 -2.32 -20.56 1.25
CA ALA A 86 -2.91 -20.21 -0.05
C ALA A 86 -4.23 -19.41 0.08
N MET A 87 -4.94 -19.52 1.20
CA MET A 87 -6.13 -18.70 1.46
C MET A 87 -5.80 -17.23 1.66
N VAL A 88 -4.63 -16.92 2.22
CA VAL A 88 -4.18 -15.53 2.41
C VAL A 88 -3.97 -14.86 1.04
N ASP A 89 -3.29 -15.56 0.13
CA ASP A 89 -3.06 -15.06 -1.24
C ASP A 89 -4.39 -14.80 -1.98
N LYS A 90 -5.31 -15.78 -1.96
CA LYS A 90 -6.65 -15.61 -2.55
C LYS A 90 -7.39 -14.40 -1.98
N MET A 91 -7.39 -14.23 -0.66
CA MET A 91 -8.06 -13.11 0.01
C MET A 91 -7.40 -11.76 -0.33
N LEU A 92 -6.07 -11.72 -0.42
CA LEU A 92 -5.33 -10.53 -0.84
C LEU A 92 -5.64 -10.15 -2.30
N GLN A 93 -5.73 -11.14 -3.20
CA GLN A 93 -6.10 -10.89 -4.59
C GLN A 93 -7.51 -10.30 -4.70
N ILE A 94 -8.49 -10.89 -4.00
CA ILE A 94 -9.86 -10.36 -3.94
C ILE A 94 -9.86 -8.93 -3.40
N LEU A 95 -9.17 -8.68 -2.28
CA LEU A 95 -9.10 -7.35 -1.68
C LEU A 95 -8.44 -6.34 -2.63
N ARG A 96 -7.37 -6.72 -3.33
CA ARG A 96 -6.68 -5.87 -4.31
C ARG A 96 -7.61 -5.47 -5.45
N VAL A 97 -8.37 -6.41 -6.00
CA VAL A 97 -9.31 -6.12 -7.09
C VAL A 97 -10.45 -5.23 -6.59
N TYR A 98 -11.03 -5.57 -5.44
CA TYR A 98 -12.09 -4.79 -4.81
C TYR A 98 -11.64 -3.35 -4.50
N TYR A 99 -10.45 -3.17 -3.91
CA TYR A 99 -9.92 -1.85 -3.57
C TYR A 99 -9.70 -0.98 -4.81
N ASN A 100 -9.14 -1.55 -5.87
CA ASN A 100 -8.80 -0.77 -7.06
C ASN A 100 -10.00 -0.41 -7.93
N PHE A 101 -11.00 -1.31 -8.03
CA PHE A 101 -12.07 -1.18 -9.00
C PHE A 101 -13.45 -0.90 -8.40
N CYS A 102 -13.71 -1.29 -7.15
CA CYS A 102 -15.05 -1.16 -6.54
C CYS A 102 -15.11 -0.07 -5.46
N LEU A 103 -14.07 0.04 -4.64
CA LEU A 103 -14.08 0.95 -3.48
C LEU A 103 -13.87 2.41 -3.92
N VAL A 104 -14.89 3.23 -3.71
CA VAL A 104 -14.84 4.68 -3.98
C VAL A 104 -14.30 5.45 -2.77
N GLY A 105 -13.46 6.45 -3.04
CA GLY A 105 -12.95 7.38 -2.03
C GLY A 105 -13.92 8.52 -1.73
N LYS A 106 -13.46 9.48 -0.92
CA LYS A 106 -14.22 10.72 -0.61
C LYS A 106 -14.52 11.57 -1.85
N ASP A 107 -13.64 11.49 -2.84
CA ASP A 107 -13.75 12.11 -4.16
C ASP A 107 -14.71 11.36 -5.12
N LYS A 108 -15.39 10.31 -4.64
CA LYS A 108 -16.27 9.43 -5.42
C LYS A 108 -15.57 8.66 -6.56
N LYS A 109 -14.23 8.63 -6.57
CA LYS A 109 -13.42 7.93 -7.58
C LYS A 109 -12.73 6.70 -7.01
N THR A 110 -12.51 5.71 -7.87
CA THR A 110 -11.72 4.51 -7.53
C THR A 110 -10.24 4.72 -7.84
N PRO A 111 -9.30 3.99 -7.21
CA PRO A 111 -7.89 4.04 -7.57
C PRO A 111 -7.63 3.76 -9.06
N ALA A 112 -8.33 2.80 -9.66
CA ALA A 112 -8.22 2.51 -11.08
C ALA A 112 -8.68 3.67 -11.96
N GLU A 113 -9.73 4.40 -11.54
CA GLU A 113 -10.19 5.61 -12.24
C GLU A 113 -9.15 6.74 -12.16
N ARG A 114 -8.50 6.94 -11.01
CA ARG A 114 -7.43 7.95 -10.86
C ARG A 114 -6.23 7.69 -11.76
N LEU A 115 -5.94 6.42 -12.03
CA LEU A 115 -4.88 5.99 -12.95
C LEU A 115 -5.33 5.98 -14.42
N GLY A 116 -6.61 6.21 -14.71
CA GLY A 116 -7.16 6.14 -16.06
C GLY A 116 -7.38 4.71 -16.59
N LEU A 117 -7.31 3.69 -15.74
CA LEU A 117 -7.53 2.29 -16.09
C LEU A 117 -9.01 1.91 -16.18
N ALA A 118 -9.88 2.65 -15.50
CA ALA A 118 -11.32 2.42 -15.48
C ALA A 118 -12.08 3.74 -15.69
N ARG A 119 -13.27 3.66 -16.31
CA ARG A 119 -14.15 4.84 -16.53
C ARG A 119 -15.03 5.18 -15.33
N GLY A 120 -15.08 4.32 -14.32
CA GLY A 120 -15.90 4.47 -13.13
C GLY A 120 -15.83 3.22 -12.24
N PRO A 121 -16.58 3.19 -11.14
CA PRO A 121 -16.61 2.03 -10.25
C PRO A 121 -17.20 0.81 -10.96
N VAL A 122 -16.52 -0.33 -10.80
CA VAL A 122 -16.95 -1.62 -11.33
C VAL A 122 -17.78 -2.34 -10.27
N GLU A 123 -18.90 -2.91 -10.69
CA GLU A 123 -19.72 -3.74 -9.80
C GLU A 123 -19.02 -5.07 -9.50
N ILE A 124 -19.04 -5.51 -8.24
CA ILE A 124 -18.40 -6.74 -7.78
C ILE A 124 -18.84 -7.96 -8.60
N ARG A 125 -20.13 -8.03 -8.99
CA ARG A 125 -20.68 -9.13 -9.79
C ARG A 125 -20.04 -9.26 -11.18
N LYS A 126 -19.45 -8.19 -11.71
CA LYS A 126 -18.75 -8.22 -13.01
C LYS A 126 -17.32 -8.75 -12.89
N ILE A 127 -16.79 -8.82 -11.66
CA ILE A 127 -15.45 -9.31 -11.35
C ILE A 127 -15.50 -10.78 -10.92
N LEU A 128 -16.46 -11.13 -10.07
CA LEU A 128 -16.69 -12.50 -9.63
C LEU A 128 -17.61 -13.18 -10.63
N HIS A 129 -17.02 -13.91 -11.57
CA HIS A 129 -17.77 -14.80 -12.45
C HIS A 129 -18.26 -16.01 -11.62
N PRO A 130 -19.54 -16.42 -11.74
CA PRO A 130 -20.00 -17.70 -11.18
C PRO A 130 -19.33 -18.88 -11.88
#